data_AF-A0A6M7UVI9-F1
#
_entry.id   AF-A0A6M7UVI9-F1
#
_cell.length_a   1.000
_cell.length_b   1.000
_cell.length_c   1.000
_cell.angle_alpha   90.00
_cell.angle_beta   90.00
_cell.angle_gamma   90.00
#
_symmetry.space_group_name_H-M   'P 1'
#
loop_
_entity.id
_entity.type
_entity.pdbx_description
1 polymer ?
#
loop_
_entity_poly.entity_id
_entity_poly.type
_entity_poly.pdbx_seq_one_letter_code
_entity_poly.pdbx_strand_id
1 'polypeptide(L)'
;MDPGTAAVMVMLSCNSSLCQPMNSSPVPYSSMDDCQTALAARLAPWPNGEMVGRCTAVDMAETRSIPEGYAAVQVTRGVGANAATTTYFVPHGN
;
A
#
# COMPACT_ATOMS: atom_id res chain seq x y z
N MET A 1 -13.55 -13.69 -4.12
CA MET A 1 -12.32 -13.13 -3.54
C MET A 1 -11.70 -12.25 -4.59
N ASP A 2 -11.64 -10.94 -4.38
CA ASP A 2 -10.52 -10.18 -4.94
C ASP A 2 -9.64 -9.84 -3.73
N PRO A 3 -8.53 -10.57 -3.54
CA PRO A 3 -7.85 -10.63 -2.24
C PRO A 3 -7.24 -9.27 -1.96
N GLY A 4 -7.84 -8.56 -0.99
CA GLY A 4 -7.40 -7.25 -0.53
C GLY A 4 -5.88 -7.21 -0.39
N THR A 5 -5.26 -6.24 -1.04
CA THR A 5 -3.81 -6.08 -1.02
C THR A 5 -3.32 -5.98 0.41
N ALA A 6 -2.62 -7.01 0.88
CA ALA A 6 -2.08 -7.08 2.24
C ALA A 6 -0.65 -6.55 2.33
N ALA A 7 0.08 -6.56 1.21
CA ALA A 7 1.46 -6.07 1.16
C ALA A 7 1.77 -5.40 -0.19
N VAL A 8 2.69 -4.45 -0.14
CA VAL A 8 3.30 -3.84 -1.32
C VAL A 8 4.81 -4.03 -1.29
N MET A 9 5.38 -4.25 -2.46
CA MET A 9 6.83 -4.29 -2.62
C MET A 9 7.34 -2.92 -3.06
N VAL A 10 8.31 -2.40 -2.32
CA VAL A 10 9.05 -1.19 -2.67
C VAL A 10 10.45 -1.59 -3.08
N MET A 11 10.90 -1.12 -4.25
CA MET A 11 12.25 -1.38 -4.75
C MET A 11 13.06 -0.08 -4.80
N LEU A 12 14.31 -0.18 -4.35
CA LEU A 12 15.31 0.88 -4.43
C LEU A 12 16.48 0.36 -5.28
N SER A 13 16.96 1.21 -6.19
CA SER A 13 18.22 0.99 -6.87
C SER A 13 19.33 1.65 -6.06
N CYS A 14 20.35 0.88 -5.71
CA CYS A 14 21.47 1.34 -4.91
C CYS A 14 22.72 1.50 -5.77
N ASN A 15 23.43 2.60 -5.55
CA ASN A 15 24.80 2.78 -6.00
C ASN A 15 25.75 2.69 -4.80
N SER A 16 27.03 2.98 -5.01
CA SER A 16 28.09 2.87 -3.99
C SER A 16 27.87 3.68 -2.70
N SER A 17 26.90 4.59 -2.66
CA SER A 17 26.68 5.47 -1.50
C SER A 17 25.21 5.81 -1.21
N LEU A 18 24.28 5.62 -2.15
CA LEU A 18 22.87 6.00 -2.00
C LEU A 18 21.94 5.00 -2.66
N CYS A 19 20.78 4.77 -2.04
CA CYS A 19 19.67 4.03 -2.61
C CYS A 19 18.55 4.99 -3.00
N GLN A 20 18.11 4.93 -4.26
CA GLN A 20 17.06 5.78 -4.81
C GLN A 20 15.83 4.94 -5.15
N PRO A 21 14.62 5.46 -4.94
CA PRO A 21 13.40 4.77 -5.32
C PRO A 21 13.36 4.53 -6.83
N MET A 22 13.07 3.30 -7.23
CA MET A 22 12.80 3.02 -8.63
C MET A 22 11.45 3.65 -9.00
N ASN A 23 11.40 4.29 -10.16
CA ASN A 23 10.17 4.84 -10.71
C ASN A 23 9.30 3.72 -11.30
N SER A 24 8.85 2.80 -10.43
CA SER A 24 7.98 1.68 -10.76
C SER A 24 6.75 1.73 -9.87
N SER A 25 5.57 1.48 -10.44
CA SER A 25 4.34 1.36 -9.66
C SER A 25 4.49 0.26 -8.58
N PRO A 26 4.03 0.50 -7.34
CA PRO A 26 4.02 -0.52 -6.30
C PRO A 26 3.24 -1.74 -6.77
N VAL A 27 3.82 -2.93 -6.61
CA VAL A 27 3.14 -4.18 -6.95
C VAL A 27 2.35 -4.65 -5.72
N PRO A 28 1.02 -4.79 -5.81
CA PRO A 28 0.19 -5.31 -4.73
C PRO A 28 0.33 -6.83 -4.60
N TYR A 29 0.33 -7.32 -3.37
CA TYR A 29 0.36 -8.75 -3.03
C TYR A 29 -0.77 -9.09 -2.05
N SER A 30 -1.29 -10.31 -2.17
CA SER A 30 -2.35 -10.88 -1.32
C SER A 30 -1.89 -11.20 0.10
N SER A 31 -0.59 -11.39 0.32
CA SER A 31 -0.01 -11.69 1.64
C SER A 31 1.43 -11.19 1.74
N MET A 32 1.94 -11.09 2.97
CA MET A 32 3.33 -10.72 3.23
C MET A 32 4.30 -11.82 2.75
N ASP A 33 3.94 -13.09 2.92
CA ASP A 33 4.73 -14.24 2.45
C ASP A 33 4.84 -14.28 0.93
N ASP A 34 3.75 -14.01 0.22
CA ASP A 34 3.76 -13.92 -1.26
C ASP A 34 4.69 -12.80 -1.72
N CYS A 35 4.63 -11.64 -1.04
CA CYS A 35 5.51 -10.52 -1.33
C CYS A 35 6.98 -10.90 -1.09
N GLN A 36 7.31 -11.54 0.04
CA GLN A 36 8.68 -11.92 0.37
C GLN A 36 9.25 -12.96 -0.60
N THR A 37 8.43 -13.93 -1.00
CA THR A 37 8.80 -14.94 -2.01
C THR A 37 9.08 -14.27 -3.35
N ALA A 38 8.20 -13.37 -3.79
CA ALA A 38 8.39 -12.61 -5.02
C ALA A 38 9.61 -11.67 -4.93
N LEU A 39 9.89 -11.09 -3.76
CA LEU A 39 11.05 -10.24 -3.51
C LEU A 39 12.35 -11.00 -3.71
N ALA A 40 12.46 -12.20 -3.12
CA ALA A 40 13.63 -13.06 -3.28
C ALA A 40 13.90 -13.39 -4.75
N ALA A 41 12.84 -13.75 -5.51
CA ALA A 41 12.96 -14.00 -6.94
C ALA A 41 13.39 -12.76 -7.74
N ARG A 42 12.92 -11.57 -7.33
CA ARG A 42 13.25 -10.29 -7.98
C ARG A 42 14.67 -9.82 -7.71
N LEU A 43 15.20 -10.12 -6.53
CA LEU A 43 16.56 -9.76 -6.11
C LEU A 43 17.62 -10.77 -6.57
N ALA A 44 17.23 -12.00 -6.94
CA ALA A 44 18.16 -13.03 -7.41
C ALA A 44 19.14 -12.59 -8.53
N PRO A 45 18.73 -11.73 -9.51
CA PRO A 45 19.65 -11.21 -10.53
C PRO A 45 20.65 -10.14 -10.02
N TRP A 46 20.50 -9.64 -8.79
CA TRP A 46 21.23 -8.50 -8.23
C TRP A 46 22.00 -8.86 -6.94
N PRO A 47 22.96 -9.80 -7.00
CA PRO A 47 23.61 -10.35 -5.80
C PRO A 47 24.55 -9.36 -5.10
N ASN A 48 24.98 -8.27 -5.75
CA ASN A 48 25.93 -7.32 -5.16
C ASN A 48 25.23 -6.12 -4.50
N GLY A 49 23.90 -6.19 -4.32
CA GLY A 49 23.12 -5.15 -3.66
C GLY A 49 22.87 -3.91 -4.52
N GLU A 50 23.04 -4.01 -5.85
CA GLU A 50 22.64 -2.95 -6.79
C GLU A 50 21.12 -2.68 -6.75
N MET A 51 20.36 -3.67 -6.28
CA MET A 51 18.94 -3.57 -6.03
C MET A 51 18.63 -4.09 -4.63
N VAL A 52 17.82 -3.33 -3.91
CA VAL A 52 17.24 -3.77 -2.64
C VAL A 52 15.74 -3.56 -2.70
N GLY A 53 14.99 -4.43 -2.07
CA GLY A 53 13.56 -4.27 -1.96
C GLY A 53 13.07 -4.64 -0.58
N ARG A 54 11.91 -4.11 -0.23
CA ARG A 54 11.25 -4.36 1.04
C ARG A 54 9.76 -4.56 0.79
N CYS A 55 9.24 -5.64 1.36
CA CYS A 55 7.81 -5.83 1.51
C CYS A 55 7.33 -5.02 2.70
N THR A 56 6.26 -4.26 2.49
CA THR A 56 5.61 -3.47 3.52
C THR A 56 4.15 -3.88 3.57
N ALA A 57 3.65 -4.24 4.75
CA ALA A 57 2.24 -4.51 4.92
C ALA A 57 1.44 -3.23 4.63
N VAL A 58 0.35 -3.38 3.88
CA VAL A 58 -0.59 -2.28 3.70
C VAL A 58 -1.47 -2.27 4.94
N ASP A 59 -1.17 -1.38 5.87
CA ASP A 59 -2.06 -1.15 7.00
C ASP A 59 -3.26 -0.32 6.51
N MET A 60 -4.39 -1.00 6.33
CA MET A 60 -5.64 -0.36 5.90
C MET A 60 -6.07 0.78 6.84
N ALA A 61 -5.63 0.77 8.10
CA ALA A 61 -5.91 1.83 9.06
C ALA A 61 -5.10 3.11 8.80
N GLU A 62 -3.86 3.01 8.30
CA GLU A 62 -3.03 4.17 7.95
C GLU A 62 -3.34 4.71 6.55
N THR A 63 -3.64 3.86 5.56
CA THR A 63 -3.86 4.30 4.18
C THR A 63 -5.22 4.96 3.95
N ARG A 64 -6.08 5.08 4.98
CA ARG A 64 -7.51 5.45 4.83
C ARG A 64 -8.21 4.58 3.77
N SER A 65 -7.70 3.37 3.56
CA SER A 65 -8.27 2.43 2.60
C SER A 65 -9.59 1.96 3.18
N ILE A 66 -10.65 2.06 2.38
CA ILE A 66 -11.98 1.64 2.79
C ILE A 66 -11.94 0.11 2.97
N PRO A 67 -12.27 -0.42 4.16
CA PRO A 67 -12.33 -1.87 4.38
C PRO A 67 -13.27 -2.54 3.38
N GLU A 68 -12.97 -3.78 2.98
CA GLU A 68 -13.85 -4.57 2.11
C GLU A 68 -15.25 -4.71 2.75
N GLY A 69 -16.30 -4.50 1.96
CA GLY A 69 -17.68 -4.50 2.47
C GLY A 69 -18.09 -3.22 3.20
N TYR A 70 -17.25 -2.18 3.21
CA TYR A 70 -17.59 -0.85 3.70
C TYR A 70 -17.52 0.19 2.58
N ALA A 71 -18.26 1.29 2.73
CA ALA A 71 -18.25 2.46 1.88
C ALA A 71 -17.86 3.68 2.72
N ALA A 72 -16.99 4.55 2.19
CA ALA A 72 -16.68 5.82 2.84
C ALA A 72 -17.76 6.85 2.49
N VAL A 73 -18.45 7.36 3.50
CA VAL A 73 -19.44 8.42 3.38
C VAL A 73 -18.89 9.66 4.04
N GLN A 74 -18.71 10.71 3.24
CA GLN A 74 -18.33 12.03 3.75
C GLN A 74 -19.59 12.79 4.16
N VAL A 75 -19.69 13.13 5.45
CA VAL A 75 -20.77 13.94 5.99
C VAL A 75 -20.19 15.31 6.34
N THR A 76 -20.67 16.33 5.63
CA THR A 76 -20.29 17.71 5.93
C THR A 76 -21.39 18.36 6.76
N ARG A 77 -21.04 18.81 7.97
CA ARG A 77 -21.95 19.52 8.89
C ARG A 77 -21.64 21.01 8.86
N GLY A 78 -22.66 21.81 8.56
CA GLY A 78 -22.58 23.27 8.50
C GLY A 78 -22.50 23.82 7.08
N VAL A 79 -22.39 25.15 6.97
CA VAL A 79 -22.33 25.90 5.70
C VAL A 79 -21.23 26.95 5.78
N GLY A 80 -20.48 27.15 4.70
CA GLY A 80 -19.38 28.12 4.63
C GLY A 80 -18.06 27.63 5.22
N ALA A 81 -17.14 28.56 5.51
CA ALA A 81 -15.76 28.27 5.91
C ALA A 81 -15.59 27.47 7.22
N ASN A 82 -16.66 27.32 8.00
CA ASN A 82 -16.67 26.55 9.25
C ASN A 82 -17.33 25.17 9.09
N ALA A 83 -17.57 24.71 7.86
CA ALA A 83 -18.13 23.39 7.61
C ALA A 83 -17.13 22.30 8.04
N ALA A 84 -17.59 21.38 8.87
CA ALA A 84 -16.79 20.25 9.33
C ALA A 84 -17.14 19.01 8.51
N THR A 85 -16.17 18.46 7.79
CA THR A 85 -16.33 17.21 7.05
C THR A 85 -15.81 16.04 7.88
N THR A 86 -16.69 15.09 8.19
CA THR A 86 -16.36 13.84 8.87
C THR A 86 -16.57 12.68 7.91
N THR A 87 -15.58 11.80 7.78
CA THR A 87 -15.69 10.57 6.98
C THR A 87 -16.15 9.42 7.87
N TYR A 88 -17.22 8.75 7.49
CA TYR A 88 -17.73 7.52 8.13
C TYR A 88 -17.49 6.33 7.21
N PHE A 89 -17.19 5.17 7.80
CA PHE A 89 -17.17 3.91 7.07
C PHE A 89 -18.45 3.16 7.39
N VAL A 90 -19.32 2.97 6.40
CA VAL A 90 -20.61 2.28 6.56
C VAL A 90 -20.56 0.93 5.86
N PRO A 91 -21.09 -0.15 6.46
CA PRO A 91 -21.13 -1.45 5.80
C PRO A 91 -22.07 -1.41 4.59
N HIS A 92 -21.78 -2.20 3.56
CA HIS A 92 -22.67 -2.40 2.43
C HIS A 92 -23.92 -3.15 2.93
N GLY A 93 -25.11 -2.62 2.64
CA GLY A 93 -26.36 -3.33 2.91
C GLY A 93 -26.50 -4.49 1.94
N ASN A 94 -26.79 -5.68 2.47
CA ASN A 94 -27.04 -6.91 1.70
C ASN A 94 -28.30 -6.81 0.83
#